data_AF-A0A2V6VCA7-F1
#
_entry.id   AF-A0A2V6VCA7-F1
#
_cell.length_a   1.000
_cell.length_b   1.000
_cell.length_c   1.000
_cell.angle_alpha   90.00
_cell.angle_beta   90.00
_cell.angle_gamma   90.00
#
_symmetry.space_group_name_H-M   'P 1'
#
loop_
_entity.id
_entity.type
_entity.pdbx_description
1 polymer ?
#
loop_
_entity_poly.entity_id
_entity_poly.type
_entity_poly.pdbx_seq_one_letter_code
_entity_poly.pdbx_strand_id
1 'polypeptide(L)'
;MAAVALRARLNTIVRLLEGGGGVLKLLFSLCIGLILVSQATSAQTPSAVSTADRHHPFVEHAERRYRQYLASESQGDTAAYKQVRTRQAYETTMEQLKKLGKAESDLGPMLQRVASMRSDVSRLTFVHCDGRARVARLLYEREGVGGKGPTLEFAAFMIHWEDGAWRIGWVGQAHSA
;
A
#
# COMPACT_ATOMS: atom_id res chain seq x y z
N MET A 1 -24.86 17.97 21.43
CA MET A 1 -25.49 19.30 21.20
C MET A 1 -25.34 19.86 19.77
N ALA A 2 -24.42 19.35 18.92
CA ALA A 2 -24.27 19.81 17.53
C ALA A 2 -25.43 19.41 16.57
N ALA A 3 -26.14 18.32 16.86
CA ALA A 3 -27.21 17.81 15.99
C ALA A 3 -28.46 18.69 15.96
N VAL A 4 -28.78 19.40 17.05
CA VAL A 4 -29.97 20.27 17.14
C VAL A 4 -29.75 21.57 16.35
N ALA A 5 -28.54 22.13 16.39
CA ALA A 5 -28.17 23.31 15.62
C ALA A 5 -28.16 23.06 14.10
N LEU A 6 -27.78 21.85 13.68
CA LEU A 6 -27.77 21.46 12.26
C LEU A 6 -29.20 21.31 11.72
N ARG A 7 -30.12 20.73 12.51
CA ARG A 7 -31.51 20.52 12.12
C ARG A 7 -32.29 21.83 11.99
N ALA A 8 -32.01 22.80 12.86
CA ALA A 8 -32.60 24.14 12.77
C ALA A 8 -32.13 24.91 11.53
N ARG A 9 -30.85 24.78 11.15
CA ARG A 9 -30.30 25.41 9.94
C ARG A 9 -30.82 24.78 8.65
N LEU A 10 -31.05 23.47 8.64
CA LEU A 10 -31.67 22.75 7.52
C LEU A 10 -33.13 23.19 7.30
N ASN A 11 -33.93 23.34 8.36
CA ASN A 11 -35.33 23.77 8.23
C ASN A 11 -35.49 25.22 7.74
N THR A 12 -34.56 26.11 8.07
CA THR A 12 -34.56 27.50 7.55
C THR A 12 -34.22 27.56 6.06
N ILE A 13 -33.32 26.69 5.58
CA ILE A 13 -32.93 26.61 4.16
C ILE A 13 -34.07 26.00 3.32
N VAL A 14 -34.78 25.00 3.86
CA VAL A 14 -35.95 24.40 3.17
C VAL A 14 -37.07 25.43 3.01
N ARG A 15 -37.33 26.28 4.01
CA ARG A 15 -38.35 27.35 3.89
C ARG A 15 -37.96 28.45 2.90
N LEU A 16 -36.68 28.70 2.67
CA LEU A 16 -36.20 29.63 1.62
C LEU A 16 -36.39 29.07 0.20
N LEU A 17 -36.57 27.75 0.04
CA LEU A 17 -36.73 27.07 -1.25
C LEU A 17 -38.20 26.93 -1.71
N GLU A 18 -39.17 27.25 -0.87
CA GLU A 18 -40.60 27.18 -1.23
C GLU A 18 -41.09 28.40 -2.04
N GLY A 19 -40.34 29.51 -2.06
CA GLY A 19 -40.72 30.75 -2.75
C GLY A 19 -39.93 31.12 -4.01
N GLY A 20 -38.91 30.35 -4.41
CA GLY A 20 -37.98 30.70 -5.49
C GLY A 20 -38.18 29.87 -6.77
N GLY A 21 -38.40 30.55 -7.91
CA GLY A 21 -38.61 29.95 -9.23
C GLY A 21 -37.52 28.97 -9.68
N GLY A 22 -37.89 28.04 -10.58
CA GLY A 22 -37.14 26.81 -10.90
C GLY A 22 -35.67 26.98 -11.33
N VAL A 23 -35.27 28.15 -11.82
CA VAL A 23 -33.87 28.45 -12.18
C VAL A 23 -32.97 28.54 -10.94
N LEU A 24 -33.48 29.06 -9.82
CA LEU A 24 -32.73 29.16 -8.56
C LEU A 24 -32.53 27.78 -7.91
N LYS A 25 -33.51 26.87 -8.05
CA LYS A 25 -33.41 25.47 -7.59
C LYS A 25 -32.34 24.69 -8.37
N LEU A 26 -32.23 24.92 -9.68
CA LEU A 26 -31.23 24.27 -10.53
C LEU A 26 -29.80 24.72 -10.21
N LEU A 27 -29.57 26.02 -10.03
CA LEU A 27 -28.27 26.56 -9.64
C LEU A 27 -27.81 26.05 -8.27
N PHE A 28 -28.71 25.99 -7.29
CA PHE A 28 -28.39 25.44 -5.96
C PHE A 28 -28.13 23.93 -5.98
N SER A 29 -28.86 23.16 -6.80
CA SER A 29 -28.59 21.73 -6.96
C SER A 29 -27.23 21.47 -7.61
N LEU A 30 -26.79 22.33 -8.53
CA LEU A 30 -25.46 22.27 -9.13
C LEU A 30 -24.37 22.58 -8.09
N CYS A 31 -24.59 23.59 -7.24
CA CYS A 31 -23.66 23.95 -6.16
C CYS A 31 -23.58 22.88 -5.07
N ILE A 32 -24.69 22.24 -4.69
CA ILE A 32 -24.69 21.14 -3.72
C ILE A 32 -24.02 19.89 -4.31
N GLY A 33 -24.25 19.60 -5.60
CA GLY A 33 -23.53 18.54 -6.32
C GLY A 33 -22.01 18.78 -6.35
N LEU A 34 -21.58 20.03 -6.60
CA LEU A 34 -20.17 20.42 -6.53
C LEU A 34 -19.60 20.32 -5.12
N ILE A 35 -20.34 20.70 -4.07
CA ILE A 35 -19.87 20.59 -2.68
C ILE A 35 -19.79 19.12 -2.22
N LEU A 36 -20.69 18.25 -2.68
CA LEU A 36 -20.63 16.82 -2.40
C LEU A 36 -19.52 16.09 -3.18
N VAL A 37 -19.22 16.51 -4.41
CA VAL A 37 -18.10 15.96 -5.20
C VAL A 37 -16.74 16.54 -4.75
N SER A 38 -16.71 17.77 -4.23
CA SER A 38 -15.51 18.39 -3.64
C SER A 38 -15.22 17.95 -2.21
N GLN A 39 -16.12 17.19 -1.57
CA GLN A 39 -15.75 16.26 -0.51
C GLN A 39 -15.17 14.96 -1.08
N ALA A 40 -14.44 15.05 -2.20
CA ALA A 40 -13.24 14.26 -2.39
C ALA A 40 -12.46 14.42 -1.09
N THR A 41 -12.66 13.44 -0.21
CA THR A 41 -11.95 13.19 1.02
C THR A 41 -10.57 13.77 0.80
N SER A 42 -10.22 14.85 1.50
CA SER A 42 -8.82 15.17 1.67
C SER A 42 -8.28 13.91 2.32
N ALA A 43 -7.82 12.96 1.51
CA ALA A 43 -7.48 11.64 1.95
C ALA A 43 -6.31 11.90 2.87
N GLN A 44 -6.59 11.92 4.18
CA GLN A 44 -5.57 12.01 5.20
C GLN A 44 -4.57 10.96 4.78
N THR A 45 -3.36 11.42 4.44
CA THR A 45 -2.37 10.50 3.92
C THR A 45 -2.24 9.38 4.95
N PRO A 46 -2.56 8.12 4.59
CA PRO A 46 -2.62 7.07 5.58
C PRO A 46 -1.26 6.96 6.24
N SER A 47 -1.25 7.03 7.57
CA SER A 47 -0.04 6.78 8.34
C SER A 47 0.15 5.27 8.45
N ALA A 48 1.39 4.84 8.31
CA ALA A 48 1.82 3.54 8.78
C ALA A 48 1.54 3.41 10.29
N VAL A 49 1.34 2.17 10.73
CA VAL A 49 1.02 1.82 12.12
C VAL A 49 2.09 0.90 12.67
N SER A 50 2.51 1.14 13.92
CA SER A 50 3.30 0.18 14.68
C SER A 50 2.38 -0.78 15.41
N THR A 51 2.56 -2.08 15.19
CA THR A 51 1.71 -3.12 15.77
C THR A 51 2.41 -4.47 15.76
N ALA A 52 2.12 -5.30 16.77
CA ALA A 52 2.47 -6.73 16.79
C ALA A 52 1.28 -7.62 16.39
N ASP A 53 0.14 -7.04 16.05
CA ASP A 53 -1.03 -7.77 15.54
C ASP A 53 -0.94 -7.97 14.02
N ARG A 54 -0.80 -9.23 13.60
CA ARG A 54 -0.76 -9.62 12.18
C ARG A 54 -2.07 -9.29 11.44
N HIS A 55 -3.19 -9.38 12.13
CA HIS A 55 -4.52 -9.18 11.56
C HIS A 55 -4.94 -7.71 11.54
N HIS A 56 -4.06 -6.82 11.98
CA HIS A 56 -4.30 -5.39 11.86
C HIS A 56 -4.49 -5.02 10.37
N PRO A 57 -5.52 -4.23 10.00
CA PRO A 57 -5.86 -3.97 8.60
C PRO A 57 -4.72 -3.43 7.73
N PHE A 58 -3.83 -2.62 8.34
CA PHE A 58 -2.62 -2.12 7.67
C PHE A 58 -1.63 -3.25 7.33
N VAL A 59 -1.41 -4.19 8.24
CA VAL A 59 -0.48 -5.31 8.05
C VAL A 59 -1.02 -6.24 6.95
N GLU A 60 -2.30 -6.59 7.00
CA GLU A 60 -2.92 -7.41 5.94
C GLU A 60 -2.88 -6.71 4.57
N HIS A 61 -3.05 -5.39 4.54
CA HIS A 61 -2.88 -4.61 3.31
C HIS A 61 -1.45 -4.69 2.80
N ALA A 62 -0.45 -4.51 3.67
CA ALA A 62 0.96 -4.60 3.32
C ALA A 62 1.33 -6.00 2.81
N GLU A 63 0.85 -7.07 3.46
CA GLU A 63 1.03 -8.46 3.02
C GLU A 63 0.37 -8.72 1.65
N ARG A 64 -0.82 -8.15 1.38
CA ARG A 64 -1.45 -8.22 0.04
C ARG A 64 -0.57 -7.56 -1.02
N ARG A 65 0.00 -6.38 -0.73
CA ARG A 65 0.94 -5.69 -1.64
C ARG A 65 2.21 -6.50 -1.85
N TYR A 66 2.73 -7.13 -0.81
CA TYR A 66 3.89 -8.02 -0.93
C TYR A 66 3.59 -9.26 -1.80
N ARG A 67 2.40 -9.87 -1.67
CA ARG A 67 1.98 -10.97 -2.55
C ARG A 67 1.87 -10.54 -4.02
N GLN A 68 1.38 -9.33 -4.30
CA GLN A 68 1.38 -8.76 -5.65
C GLN A 68 2.80 -8.57 -6.19
N TYR A 69 3.73 -8.15 -5.34
CA TYR A 69 5.16 -8.09 -5.67
C TYR A 69 5.71 -9.48 -6.05
N LEU A 70 5.49 -10.50 -5.22
CA LEU A 70 5.93 -11.87 -5.52
C LEU A 70 5.33 -12.40 -6.84
N ALA A 71 4.04 -12.12 -7.08
CA ALA A 71 3.37 -12.52 -8.31
C ALA A 71 3.97 -11.80 -9.54
N SER A 72 4.26 -10.51 -9.44
CA SER A 72 4.91 -9.78 -10.53
C SER A 72 6.31 -10.32 -10.84
N GLU A 73 7.08 -10.71 -9.81
CA GLU A 73 8.40 -11.32 -10.03
C GLU A 73 8.28 -12.70 -10.68
N SER A 74 7.41 -13.58 -10.16
CA SER A 74 7.25 -14.95 -10.66
C SER A 74 6.69 -15.02 -12.08
N GLN A 75 5.86 -14.05 -12.46
CA GLN A 75 5.31 -13.95 -13.81
C GLN A 75 6.26 -13.21 -14.76
N GLY A 76 7.24 -12.46 -14.25
CA GLY A 76 8.07 -11.57 -15.06
C GLY A 76 7.31 -10.36 -15.60
N ASP A 77 6.20 -9.97 -14.96
CA ASP A 77 5.37 -8.84 -15.36
C ASP A 77 6.03 -7.52 -14.92
N THR A 78 6.72 -6.89 -15.87
CA THR A 78 7.48 -5.65 -15.64
C THR A 78 6.57 -4.45 -15.33
N ALA A 79 5.35 -4.42 -15.88
CA ALA A 79 4.40 -3.35 -15.65
C ALA A 79 3.82 -3.43 -14.24
N ALA A 80 3.37 -4.61 -13.83
CA ALA A 80 2.91 -4.86 -12.45
C ALA A 80 4.05 -4.64 -11.44
N TYR A 81 5.27 -5.10 -11.76
CA TYR A 81 6.45 -4.89 -10.93
C TYR A 81 6.73 -3.39 -10.72
N LYS A 82 6.67 -2.57 -11.77
CA LYS A 82 6.81 -1.11 -11.66
C LYS A 82 5.74 -0.46 -10.79
N GLN A 83 4.50 -0.96 -10.83
CA GLN A 83 3.38 -0.42 -10.05
C GLN A 83 3.46 -0.78 -8.56
N VAL A 84 4.04 -1.94 -8.23
CA VAL A 84 4.13 -2.40 -6.83
C VAL A 84 5.39 -1.92 -6.13
N ARG A 85 6.46 -1.60 -6.87
CA ARG A 85 7.71 -1.07 -6.33
C ARG A 85 7.65 0.44 -6.14
N THR A 86 8.40 0.94 -5.16
CA THR A 86 8.68 2.39 -5.07
C THR A 86 9.44 2.85 -6.31
N ARG A 87 9.33 4.13 -6.67
CA ARG A 87 10.03 4.67 -7.83
C ARG A 87 11.54 4.44 -7.74
N GLN A 88 12.13 4.81 -6.60
CA GLN A 88 13.57 4.64 -6.34
C GLN A 88 14.01 3.17 -6.47
N ALA A 89 13.22 2.24 -5.96
CA ALA A 89 13.61 0.84 -5.95
C ALA A 89 13.49 0.20 -7.34
N TYR A 90 12.51 0.63 -8.15
CA TYR A 90 12.43 0.26 -9.56
C TYR A 90 13.59 0.84 -10.36
N GLU A 91 13.88 2.13 -10.23
CA GLU A 91 15.00 2.80 -10.91
C GLU A 91 16.34 2.14 -10.57
N THR A 92 16.56 1.79 -9.30
CA THR A 92 17.76 1.04 -8.87
C THR A 92 17.88 -0.31 -9.58
N THR A 93 16.77 -1.05 -9.73
CA THR A 93 16.76 -2.31 -10.49
C THR A 93 17.13 -2.09 -11.96
N MET A 94 16.60 -1.04 -12.60
CA MET A 94 16.92 -0.70 -13.99
C MET A 94 18.38 -0.26 -14.16
N GLU A 95 18.92 0.51 -13.23
CA GLU A 95 20.33 0.89 -13.23
C GLU A 95 21.26 -0.32 -13.08
N GLN A 96 20.91 -1.27 -12.22
CA GLN A 96 21.65 -2.53 -12.09
C GLN A 96 21.59 -3.35 -13.38
N LEU A 97 20.43 -3.45 -14.02
CA LEU A 97 20.27 -4.11 -15.31
C LEU A 97 21.17 -3.48 -16.38
N LYS A 98 21.20 -2.15 -16.44
CA LYS A 98 22.08 -1.38 -17.34
C LYS A 98 23.56 -1.62 -17.03
N LYS A 99 23.97 -1.65 -15.76
CA LYS A 99 25.35 -1.94 -15.34
C LYS A 99 25.79 -3.36 -15.75
N LEU A 100 24.85 -4.30 -15.85
CA LEU A 100 25.09 -5.65 -16.35
C LEU A 100 25.10 -5.76 -17.88
N GLY A 101 24.95 -4.64 -18.60
CA GLY A 101 24.88 -4.61 -20.07
C GLY A 101 23.62 -5.27 -20.62
N LYS A 102 22.55 -5.34 -19.83
CA LYS A 102 21.27 -5.95 -20.19
C LYS A 102 20.28 -4.91 -20.71
N ALA A 103 19.44 -5.32 -21.65
CA ALA A 103 18.38 -4.47 -22.18
C ALA A 103 17.19 -4.45 -21.21
N GLU A 104 16.32 -3.44 -21.29
CA GLU A 104 15.12 -3.37 -20.45
C GLU A 104 14.19 -4.58 -20.64
N SER A 105 14.17 -5.15 -21.85
CA SER A 105 13.42 -6.38 -22.15
C SER A 105 13.89 -7.59 -21.34
N ASP A 106 15.11 -7.57 -20.79
CA ASP A 106 15.65 -8.64 -19.96
C ASP A 106 15.12 -8.59 -18.51
N LEU A 107 14.40 -7.52 -18.13
CA LEU A 107 13.89 -7.36 -16.78
C LEU A 107 12.97 -8.52 -16.39
N GLY A 108 11.95 -8.83 -17.20
CA GLY A 108 10.99 -9.91 -16.88
C GLY A 108 11.66 -11.27 -16.62
N PRO A 109 12.51 -11.78 -17.54
CA PRO A 109 13.29 -13.00 -17.32
C PRO A 109 14.25 -12.94 -16.12
N MET A 110 14.77 -11.75 -15.77
CA MET A 110 15.58 -11.60 -14.56
C MET A 110 14.71 -11.69 -13.30
N LEU A 111 13.54 -11.07 -13.29
CA LEU A 111 12.60 -11.13 -12.18
C LEU A 111 12.17 -12.58 -11.89
N GLN A 112 11.85 -13.35 -12.93
CA GLN A 112 11.50 -14.78 -12.79
C GLN A 112 12.62 -15.60 -12.16
N ARG A 113 13.89 -15.31 -12.52
CA ARG A 113 15.06 -16.00 -11.95
C ARG A 113 15.24 -15.71 -10.47
N VAL A 114 14.90 -14.50 -10.01
CA VAL A 114 15.04 -14.14 -8.59
C VAL A 114 13.81 -14.48 -7.75
N ALA A 115 12.67 -14.77 -8.38
CA ALA A 115 11.42 -15.07 -7.69
C ALA A 115 11.53 -16.27 -6.72
N SER A 116 12.31 -17.30 -7.07
CA SER A 116 12.53 -18.47 -6.21
C SER A 116 13.36 -18.16 -4.95
N MET A 117 14.11 -17.06 -4.96
CA MET A 117 14.87 -16.58 -3.82
C MET A 117 14.03 -15.75 -2.85
N ARG A 118 12.72 -15.60 -3.08
CA ARG A 118 11.83 -14.85 -2.19
C ARG A 118 10.99 -15.77 -1.32
N SER A 119 11.11 -15.62 0.00
CA SER A 119 10.17 -16.18 0.97
C SER A 119 8.78 -15.54 0.85
N ASP A 120 7.77 -16.41 0.79
CA ASP A 120 6.37 -16.08 1.02
C ASP A 120 6.11 -15.91 2.52
N VAL A 121 5.91 -14.66 2.95
CA VAL A 121 5.73 -14.30 4.37
C VAL A 121 4.46 -14.90 4.99
N SER A 122 3.52 -15.39 4.19
CA SER A 122 2.34 -16.11 4.72
C SER A 122 2.71 -17.43 5.41
N ARG A 123 3.90 -17.97 5.11
CA ARG A 123 4.44 -19.21 5.70
C ARG A 123 5.35 -18.96 6.91
N LEU A 124 5.48 -17.71 7.33
CA LEU A 124 6.32 -17.28 8.43
C LEU A 124 5.46 -16.73 9.58
N THR A 125 6.01 -16.75 10.79
CA THR A 125 5.45 -16.11 11.97
C THR A 125 5.66 -14.61 11.85
N PHE A 126 4.59 -13.83 12.00
CA PHE A 126 4.69 -12.37 12.06
C PHE A 126 5.26 -11.97 13.42
N VAL A 127 6.31 -11.15 13.42
CA VAL A 127 6.95 -10.68 14.66
C VAL A 127 6.39 -9.31 15.03
N HIS A 128 6.57 -8.32 14.15
CA HIS A 128 6.03 -6.98 14.34
C HIS A 128 6.06 -6.16 13.04
N CYS A 129 5.31 -5.07 13.06
CA CYS A 129 5.35 -3.99 12.11
C CYS A 129 5.79 -2.71 12.84
N ASP A 130 6.86 -2.09 12.36
CA ASP A 130 7.30 -0.76 12.79
C ASP A 130 6.83 0.28 11.77
N GLY A 131 5.84 1.08 12.12
CA GLY A 131 5.29 2.13 11.27
C GLY A 131 5.72 3.52 11.72
N ARG A 132 6.19 4.35 10.79
CA ARG A 132 6.44 5.77 11.03
C ARG A 132 6.03 6.60 9.83
N ALA A 133 5.04 7.47 10.03
CA ALA A 133 4.51 8.36 9.00
C ALA A 133 4.17 7.60 7.72
N ARG A 134 4.96 7.75 6.64
CA ARG A 134 4.68 7.17 5.32
C ARG A 134 5.51 5.92 5.02
N VAL A 135 6.10 5.28 6.02
CA VAL A 135 6.95 4.10 5.86
C VAL A 135 6.63 3.09 6.94
N ALA A 136 6.62 1.81 6.58
CA ALA A 136 6.61 0.72 7.56
C ALA A 136 7.63 -0.35 7.20
N ARG A 137 8.16 -1.01 8.24
CA ARG A 137 8.96 -2.22 8.14
C ARG A 137 8.19 -3.37 8.78
N LEU A 138 8.04 -4.48 8.07
CA LEU A 138 7.41 -5.69 8.58
C LEU A 138 8.46 -6.78 8.73
N LEU A 139 8.48 -7.44 9.88
CA LEU A 139 9.41 -8.50 10.23
C LEU A 139 8.67 -9.82 10.46
N TYR A 140 9.24 -10.88 9.91
CA TYR A 140 8.76 -12.25 10.02
C TYR A 140 9.91 -13.18 10.36
N GLU A 141 9.60 -14.27 11.04
CA GLU A 141 10.56 -15.30 11.38
C GLU A 141 9.98 -16.70 11.24
N ARG A 142 10.85 -17.70 11.14
CA ARG A 142 10.50 -19.10 11.27
C ARG A 142 11.64 -19.85 11.92
N GLU A 143 11.33 -20.49 13.03
CA GLU A 143 12.19 -21.47 13.66
C GLU A 143 12.04 -22.82 12.97
N GLY A 144 13.15 -23.55 12.86
CA GLY A 144 13.20 -24.89 12.29
C GLY A 144 14.26 -25.74 12.96
N VAL A 145 14.36 -26.99 12.51
CA VAL A 145 15.41 -27.92 12.92
C VAL A 145 16.13 -28.41 11.66
N GLY A 146 17.40 -28.03 11.52
CA GLY A 146 18.27 -28.46 10.44
C GLY A 146 19.17 -29.62 10.89
N GLY A 147 19.94 -30.18 9.95
CA GLY A 147 20.85 -31.30 10.22
C GLY A 147 21.99 -31.01 11.20
N LYS A 148 22.18 -29.75 11.61
CA LYS A 148 23.23 -29.31 12.56
C LYS A 148 22.68 -28.65 13.83
N GLY A 149 21.35 -28.60 14.00
CA GLY A 149 20.72 -27.94 15.14
C GLY A 149 19.55 -27.04 14.75
N PRO A 150 19.06 -26.21 15.67
CA PRO A 150 17.98 -25.27 15.40
C PRO A 150 18.40 -24.27 14.31
N THR A 151 17.49 -23.98 13.39
CA THR A 151 17.67 -22.98 12.34
C THR A 151 16.70 -21.83 12.55
N LEU A 152 17.10 -20.64 12.13
CA LEU A 152 16.26 -19.46 12.19
C LEU A 152 16.28 -18.77 10.83
N GLU A 153 15.10 -18.57 10.27
CA GLU A 153 14.88 -17.80 9.06
C GLU A 153 14.21 -16.48 9.42
N PHE A 154 14.71 -15.40 8.84
CA PHE A 154 14.10 -14.09 8.90
C PHE A 154 13.72 -13.62 7.50
N ALA A 155 12.55 -13.00 7.39
CA ALA A 155 12.18 -12.21 6.24
C ALA A 155 11.67 -10.85 6.69
N ALA A 156 12.04 -9.81 5.93
CA ALA A 156 11.56 -8.47 6.18
C ALA A 156 11.31 -7.74 4.86
N PHE A 157 10.34 -6.83 4.87
CA PHE A 157 10.16 -5.89 3.78
C PHE A 157 9.75 -4.52 4.30
N MET A 158 10.09 -3.50 3.51
CA MET A 158 9.70 -2.12 3.74
C MET A 158 8.66 -1.68 2.71
N ILE A 159 7.63 -0.99 3.17
CA ILE A 159 6.57 -0.44 2.34
C ILE A 159 6.44 1.08 2.58
N HIS A 160 6.28 1.84 1.50
CA HIS A 160 6.26 3.30 1.49
C HIS A 160 4.96 3.80 0.85
N TRP A 161 4.41 4.89 1.36
CA TRP A 161 3.29 5.57 0.71
C TRP A 161 3.82 6.53 -0.37
N GLU A 162 3.55 6.20 -1.64
CA GLU A 162 3.97 6.95 -2.82
C GLU A 162 2.83 6.98 -3.85
N ASP A 163 2.54 8.17 -4.38
CA ASP A 163 1.55 8.40 -5.43
C ASP A 163 0.17 7.77 -5.15
N GLY A 164 -0.30 7.89 -3.91
CA GLY A 164 -1.61 7.39 -3.50
C GLY A 164 -1.68 5.88 -3.24
N ALA A 165 -0.54 5.18 -3.19
CA ALA A 165 -0.48 3.75 -2.93
C ALA A 165 0.68 3.36 -2.00
N TRP A 166 0.50 2.26 -1.27
CA TRP A 166 1.58 1.61 -0.54
C TRP A 166 2.42 0.75 -1.52
N ARG A 167 3.73 0.96 -1.53
CA ARG A 167 4.67 0.36 -2.50
C ARG A 167 5.89 -0.25 -1.82
N ILE A 168 6.37 -1.38 -2.33
CA ILE A 168 7.48 -2.13 -1.74
C ILE A 168 8.79 -1.46 -2.10
N GLY A 169 9.50 -0.94 -1.10
CA GLY A 169 10.80 -0.28 -1.28
C GLY A 169 11.96 -1.28 -1.17
N TRP A 170 11.92 -2.15 -0.18
CA TRP A 170 13.01 -3.10 0.09
C TRP A 170 12.46 -4.44 0.55
N VAL A 171 13.18 -5.52 0.23
CA VAL A 171 12.90 -6.89 0.66
C VAL A 171 14.23 -7.51 1.02
N GLY A 172 14.32 -8.16 2.18
CA GLY A 172 15.50 -8.89 2.62
C GLY A 172 15.15 -10.12 3.42
N GLN A 173 16.07 -11.07 3.37
CA GLN A 173 15.99 -12.37 4.02
C GLN A 173 17.34 -12.73 4.59
N ALA A 174 17.33 -13.48 5.70
CA ALA A 174 18.52 -14.00 6.33
C ALA A 174 18.22 -15.39 6.90
N HIS A 175 19.22 -16.27 6.87
CA HIS A 175 19.15 -17.61 7.42
C HIS A 175 20.36 -17.85 8.31
N SER A 176 20.13 -18.33 9.53
CA SER A 176 21.21 -18.88 10.37
C SER A 176 21.14 -20.41 10.34
N ALA A 177 22.30 -21.02 10.12
CA ALA A 177 22.52 -22.47 10.09
C ALA A 177 23.42 -22.92 11.25
#